data_AF-A0A522WYK6-F1
#
_entry.id   AF-A0A522WYK6-F1
#
_cell.length_a   1.000
_cell.length_b   1.000
_cell.length_c   1.000
_cell.angle_alpha   90.00
_cell.angle_beta   90.00
_cell.angle_gamma   90.00
#
_symmetry.space_group_name_H-M   'P 1'
#
loop_
_entity.id
_entity.type
_entity.pdbx_description
1 polymer ?
#
loop_
_entity_poly.entity_id
_entity_poly.type
_entity_poly.pdbx_seq_one_letter_code
_entity_poly.pdbx_strand_id
1 'polypeptide(L)'
;MNLDLNRPYRKKLMTQGLIYMGEEEHEITLKDLSLTGVLAELKPDHASLGIKDIFNMLSASTTIDLYIPEMRLAGEAEVVRVDMLSDHILLALEFRNMVYDVDNQLHKRKVYRKNMSAPGKILLNGVYHEFTTVNVSVDGLMINLAESIAVEAGEITVFEFERLGLEGEIKVMWSERTADSGTLLGLQYMHMEKTAIKGIPRFER
;
A
#
# COMPACT_ATOMS: atom_id res chain seq x y z
N MET A 1 35.13 27.03 -14.43
CA MET A 1 34.92 26.13 -13.28
C MET A 1 33.48 25.67 -13.34
N ASN A 2 33.21 24.57 -14.05
CA ASN A 2 31.87 24.00 -14.21
C ASN A 2 31.61 23.09 -13.01
N LEU A 3 30.65 23.46 -12.18
CA LEU A 3 30.06 22.57 -11.19
C LEU A 3 29.17 21.59 -11.95
N ASP A 4 29.72 20.44 -12.31
CA ASP A 4 28.91 19.29 -12.71
C ASP A 4 28.05 18.89 -11.50
N LEU A 5 26.81 19.41 -11.50
CA LEU A 5 25.75 18.94 -10.62
C LEU A 5 25.59 17.45 -10.87
N ASN A 6 25.98 16.66 -9.87
CA ASN A 6 25.88 15.21 -9.83
C ASN A 6 24.38 14.82 -9.86
N ARG A 7 23.77 14.89 -11.03
CA ARG A 7 22.36 14.54 -11.23
C ARG A 7 22.28 13.01 -11.12
N PRO A 8 21.36 12.46 -10.29
CA PRO A 8 21.18 11.03 -10.21
C PRO A 8 20.88 10.47 -11.61
N TYR A 9 21.44 9.29 -11.89
CA TYR A 9 21.26 8.59 -13.16
C TYR A 9 19.77 8.48 -13.50
N ARG A 10 19.41 8.86 -14.72
CA ARG A 10 18.03 8.95 -15.23
C ARG A 10 17.89 8.09 -16.47
N LYS A 11 16.97 7.12 -16.44
CA LYS A 11 16.68 6.26 -17.58
C LYS A 11 15.29 6.58 -18.12
N LYS A 12 15.22 6.93 -19.41
CA LYS A 12 13.94 7.04 -20.12
C LYS A 12 13.34 5.65 -20.27
N LEU A 13 12.30 5.38 -19.50
CA LEU A 13 11.55 4.13 -19.49
C LEU A 13 10.12 4.48 -19.82
N MET A 14 9.59 3.99 -20.95
CA MET A 14 8.16 4.08 -21.27
C MET A 14 7.48 2.82 -20.74
N THR A 15 7.50 2.68 -19.42
CA THR A 15 6.94 1.55 -18.68
C THR A 15 5.62 1.98 -18.04
N GLN A 16 4.65 1.08 -17.92
CA GLN A 16 3.43 1.36 -17.18
C GLN A 16 3.64 1.13 -15.67
N GLY A 17 2.91 1.88 -14.86
CA GLY A 17 2.83 1.70 -13.42
C GLY A 17 1.42 2.02 -12.94
N LEU A 18 1.19 1.76 -11.66
CA LEU A 18 -0.06 2.06 -10.97
C LEU A 18 0.25 2.96 -9.78
N ILE A 19 -0.58 3.97 -9.57
CA ILE A 19 -0.60 4.72 -8.32
C ILE A 19 -1.94 4.57 -7.63
N TYR A 20 -1.95 4.66 -6.31
CA TYR A 20 -3.17 4.73 -5.53
C TYR A 20 -3.26 6.08 -4.84
N MET A 21 -4.23 6.88 -5.24
CA MET A 21 -4.41 8.25 -4.82
C MET A 21 -5.92 8.53 -4.71
N GLY A 22 -6.37 9.24 -3.68
CA GLY A 22 -7.79 9.57 -3.55
C GLY A 22 -8.73 8.37 -3.39
N GLU A 23 -8.25 7.26 -2.83
CA GLU A 23 -8.96 5.98 -2.71
C GLU A 23 -9.23 5.26 -4.05
N GLU A 24 -8.62 5.70 -5.13
CA GLU A 24 -8.72 5.11 -6.45
C GLU A 24 -7.35 4.68 -6.99
N GLU A 25 -7.36 3.64 -7.83
CA GLU A 25 -6.18 3.21 -8.57
C GLU A 25 -6.15 3.92 -9.92
N HIS A 26 -4.98 4.42 -10.30
CA HIS A 26 -4.79 5.10 -11.56
C HIS A 26 -3.57 4.57 -12.30
N GLU A 27 -3.73 4.35 -13.60
CA GLU A 27 -2.62 4.03 -14.50
C GLU A 27 -1.73 5.24 -14.72
N ILE A 28 -0.42 4.99 -14.63
CA ILE A 28 0.61 5.97 -14.97
C ILE A 28 1.55 5.42 -16.02
N THR A 29 2.02 6.29 -16.89
CA THR A 29 3.16 6.01 -17.78
C THR A 29 4.40 6.67 -17.20
N LEU A 30 5.41 5.88 -16.85
CA LEU A 30 6.68 6.40 -16.39
C LEU A 30 7.35 7.15 -17.55
N LYS A 31 8.00 8.28 -17.24
CA LYS A 31 8.74 9.11 -18.20
C LYS A 31 10.22 9.16 -17.91
N ASP A 32 10.54 9.25 -16.62
CA ASP A 32 11.90 9.27 -16.12
C ASP A 32 11.95 8.56 -14.77
N LEU A 33 13.01 7.81 -14.53
CA LEU A 33 13.24 7.11 -13.28
C LEU A 33 14.66 7.38 -12.80
N SER A 34 14.77 7.67 -11.51
CA SER A 34 16.02 7.85 -10.79
C SER A 34 16.09 6.97 -9.55
N LEU A 35 17.22 7.00 -8.85
CA LEU A 35 17.40 6.29 -7.57
C LEU A 35 16.44 6.78 -6.47
N THR A 36 15.99 8.02 -6.54
CA THR A 36 15.22 8.67 -5.46
C THR A 36 13.77 8.95 -5.83
N GLY A 37 13.34 8.59 -7.04
CA GLY A 37 12.01 8.96 -7.49
C GLY A 37 11.76 8.73 -8.96
N VAL A 38 10.53 9.02 -9.37
CA VAL A 38 10.02 8.81 -10.72
C VAL A 38 9.23 10.03 -11.19
N LEU A 39 9.35 10.35 -12.47
CA LEU A 39 8.43 11.25 -13.17
C LEU A 39 7.40 10.38 -13.89
N ALA A 40 6.14 10.55 -13.54
CA ALA A 40 5.03 9.76 -14.04
C ALA A 40 4.03 10.67 -14.77
N GLU A 41 3.52 10.21 -15.91
CA GLU A 41 2.36 10.81 -16.56
C GLU A 41 1.12 10.05 -16.14
N LEU A 42 0.18 10.75 -15.51
CA LEU A 42 -1.14 10.24 -15.18
C LEU A 42 -2.02 10.43 -16.41
N LYS A 43 -2.53 9.33 -16.98
CA LYS A 43 -3.53 9.41 -18.04
C LYS A 43 -4.84 9.83 -17.39
N PRO A 44 -5.44 10.97 -17.78
CA PRO A 44 -6.79 11.25 -17.37
C PRO A 44 -7.70 10.22 -18.03
N ASP A 45 -8.24 9.28 -17.25
CA ASP A 45 -9.28 8.41 -17.77
C ASP A 45 -10.50 9.27 -18.18
N HIS A 46 -11.34 8.77 -19.08
CA HIS A 46 -12.31 9.52 -19.90
C HIS A 46 -13.37 10.38 -19.16
N ALA A 47 -13.24 10.62 -17.86
CA ALA A 47 -13.98 11.63 -17.11
C ALA A 47 -13.10 12.33 -16.04
N SER A 48 -12.87 13.63 -16.25
CA SER A 48 -12.86 14.66 -15.19
C SER A 48 -11.85 14.60 -14.03
N LEU A 49 -10.61 14.13 -14.21
CA LEU A 49 -9.54 14.44 -13.24
C LEU A 49 -8.95 15.82 -13.52
N GLY A 50 -9.53 16.86 -12.92
CA GLY A 50 -9.02 18.23 -12.99
C GLY A 50 -7.92 18.52 -11.96
N ILE A 51 -7.23 19.66 -12.10
CA ILE A 51 -6.20 20.12 -11.14
C ILE A 51 -6.78 20.19 -9.73
N LYS A 52 -8.05 20.59 -9.64
CA LYS A 52 -8.76 20.73 -8.36
C LYS A 52 -8.95 19.39 -7.69
N ASP A 53 -9.24 18.35 -8.45
CA ASP A 53 -9.49 17.00 -7.91
C ASP A 53 -8.18 16.42 -7.37
N ILE A 54 -7.09 16.52 -8.14
CA ILE A 54 -5.75 16.13 -7.68
C ILE A 54 -5.32 16.96 -6.47
N PHE A 55 -5.51 18.28 -6.52
CA PHE A 55 -5.16 19.14 -5.39
C PHE A 55 -5.97 18.78 -4.14
N ASN A 56 -7.26 18.50 -4.28
CA ASN A 56 -8.12 18.07 -3.17
C ASN A 56 -7.66 16.71 -2.61
N MET A 57 -7.29 15.76 -3.48
CA MET A 57 -6.73 14.46 -3.07
C MET A 57 -5.42 14.63 -2.32
N LEU A 58 -4.51 15.46 -2.84
CA LEU A 58 -3.19 15.72 -2.24
C LEU A 58 -3.25 16.63 -1.02
N SER A 59 -4.34 17.37 -0.82
CA SER A 59 -4.57 18.18 0.38
C SER A 59 -4.71 17.31 1.64
N ALA A 60 -5.18 16.07 1.49
CA ALA A 60 -5.28 15.11 2.59
C ALA A 60 -3.95 14.41 2.87
N SER A 61 -3.20 14.04 1.83
CA SER A 61 -1.87 13.43 1.92
C SER A 61 -1.14 13.57 0.59
N THR A 62 0.10 14.04 0.63
CA THR A 62 1.01 14.03 -0.53
C THR A 62 1.65 12.66 -0.76
N THR A 63 1.60 11.78 0.23
CA THR A 63 2.06 10.39 0.12
C THR A 63 1.00 9.55 -0.56
N ILE A 64 1.40 8.86 -1.63
CA ILE A 64 0.61 7.95 -2.45
C ILE A 64 1.30 6.59 -2.54
N ASP A 65 0.53 5.55 -2.83
CA ASP A 65 1.10 4.23 -3.09
C ASP A 65 1.51 4.14 -4.58
N LEU A 66 2.64 3.50 -4.86
CA LEU A 66 3.23 3.36 -6.19
C LEU A 66 3.59 1.90 -6.44
N TYR A 67 3.26 1.41 -7.64
CA TYR A 67 3.67 0.12 -8.15
C TYR A 67 4.18 0.22 -9.60
N ILE A 68 5.32 -0.40 -9.86
CA ILE A 68 5.96 -0.46 -11.18
C ILE A 68 6.22 -1.95 -11.48
N PRO A 69 5.29 -2.63 -12.19
CA PRO A 69 5.33 -4.07 -12.40
C PRO A 69 6.61 -4.56 -13.06
N GLU A 70 7.04 -3.94 -14.17
CA GLU A 70 8.24 -4.36 -14.92
C GLU A 70 9.52 -4.30 -14.08
N MET A 71 9.53 -3.45 -13.06
CA MET A 71 10.64 -3.29 -12.13
C MET A 71 10.47 -4.05 -10.83
N ARG A 72 9.30 -4.67 -10.65
CA ARG A 72 8.89 -5.29 -9.39
C ARG A 72 9.12 -4.34 -8.22
N LEU A 73 8.73 -3.09 -8.39
CA LEU A 73 8.88 -2.05 -7.38
C LEU A 73 7.50 -1.71 -6.82
N ALA A 74 7.32 -1.75 -5.49
CA ALA A 74 6.08 -1.35 -4.83
C ALA A 74 6.41 -0.55 -3.58
N GLY A 75 5.61 0.45 -3.22
CA GLY A 75 5.90 1.24 -2.03
C GLY A 75 5.12 2.54 -1.92
N GLU A 76 5.56 3.36 -0.98
CA GLU A 76 5.04 4.72 -0.79
C GLU A 76 5.96 5.72 -1.49
N ALA A 77 5.37 6.68 -2.20
CA ALA A 77 6.05 7.81 -2.80
C ALA A 77 5.32 9.10 -2.46
N GLU A 78 6.04 10.20 -2.34
CA GLU A 78 5.47 11.51 -2.11
C GLU A 78 5.38 12.30 -3.41
N VAL A 79 4.22 12.89 -3.68
CA VAL A 79 4.03 13.83 -4.78
C VAL A 79 4.69 15.16 -4.42
N VAL A 80 5.86 15.42 -5.00
CA VAL A 80 6.62 16.66 -4.75
C VAL A 80 6.32 17.76 -5.76
N ARG A 81 5.75 17.40 -6.91
CA ARG A 81 5.32 18.37 -7.93
C ARG A 81 4.22 17.80 -8.83
N VAL A 82 3.30 18.66 -9.23
CA VAL A 82 2.28 18.39 -10.25
C VAL A 82 2.40 19.44 -11.34
N ASP A 83 2.64 19.01 -12.58
CA ASP A 83 2.64 19.88 -13.75
C ASP A 83 1.47 19.47 -14.66
N MET A 84 0.62 20.43 -15.04
CA MET A 84 -0.40 20.18 -16.07
C MET A 84 0.08 20.65 -17.43
N LEU A 85 0.07 19.73 -18.38
CA LEU A 85 0.20 20.00 -19.80
C LEU A 85 -1.17 19.79 -20.44
N SER A 86 -1.40 20.38 -21.62
CA SER A 86 -2.72 20.60 -22.21
C SER A 86 -3.62 19.35 -22.29
N ASP A 87 -3.03 18.17 -22.33
CA ASP A 87 -3.67 16.86 -22.49
C ASP A 87 -3.22 15.80 -21.46
N HIS A 88 -2.29 16.13 -20.55
CA HIS A 88 -1.79 15.16 -19.56
C HIS A 88 -1.28 15.82 -18.28
N ILE A 89 -1.35 15.06 -17.18
CA ILE A 89 -0.82 15.45 -15.87
C ILE A 89 0.51 14.75 -15.65
N LEU A 90 1.54 15.52 -15.28
CA LEU A 90 2.82 15.00 -14.83
C LEU A 90 2.93 15.09 -13.31
N LEU A 91 3.31 13.98 -12.69
CA LEU A 91 3.58 13.85 -11.28
C LEU A 91 5.07 13.58 -11.08
N ALA A 92 5.75 14.47 -10.35
CA ALA A 92 7.08 14.18 -9.82
C ALA A 92 6.91 13.50 -8.45
N LEU A 93 7.36 12.25 -8.36
CA LEU A 93 7.24 11.41 -7.19
C LEU A 93 8.61 11.16 -6.56
N GLU A 94 8.74 11.41 -5.27
CA GLU A 94 9.92 11.06 -4.48
C GLU A 94 9.66 9.75 -3.73
N PHE A 95 10.58 8.80 -3.82
CA PHE A 95 10.46 7.53 -3.11
C PHE A 95 10.60 7.74 -1.59
N ARG A 96 9.66 7.16 -0.83
CA ARG A 96 9.70 7.15 0.63
C ARG A 96 10.03 5.76 1.14
N ASN A 97 9.16 4.80 0.90
CA ASN A 97 9.30 3.42 1.37
C ASN A 97 9.10 2.44 0.21
N MET A 98 10.17 2.14 -0.54
CA MET A 98 10.10 1.25 -1.70
C MET A 98 10.64 -0.15 -1.38
N VAL A 99 9.98 -1.17 -1.91
CA VAL A 99 10.38 -2.56 -1.87
C VAL A 99 10.69 -3.01 -3.30
N TYR A 100 11.86 -3.60 -3.49
CA TYR A 100 12.30 -4.19 -4.75
C TYR A 100 12.00 -5.68 -4.80
N ASP A 101 11.78 -6.19 -6.00
CA ASP A 101 11.67 -7.61 -6.31
C ASP A 101 10.46 -8.32 -5.68
N VAL A 102 9.27 -7.74 -5.88
CA VAL A 102 7.98 -8.30 -5.40
C VAL A 102 7.72 -9.76 -5.83
N ASP A 103 8.44 -10.28 -6.83
CA ASP A 103 8.26 -11.65 -7.35
C ASP A 103 9.40 -12.64 -7.05
N ASN A 104 10.56 -12.22 -6.52
CA ASN A 104 11.64 -13.15 -6.23
C ASN A 104 11.63 -13.58 -4.76
N GLN A 105 11.27 -14.84 -4.60
CA GLN A 105 11.17 -15.54 -3.34
C GLN A 105 12.55 -15.64 -2.69
N LEU A 106 12.80 -14.80 -1.69
CA LEU A 106 13.59 -15.16 -0.48
C LEU A 106 13.17 -14.35 0.76
N HIS A 107 12.25 -13.39 0.64
CA HIS A 107 11.63 -12.68 1.77
C HIS A 107 10.09 -12.62 1.67
N LYS A 108 9.42 -13.77 1.76
CA LYS A 108 8.01 -14.05 2.16
C LYS A 108 6.83 -13.07 1.84
N ARG A 109 6.97 -11.96 1.11
CA ARG A 109 5.91 -10.95 0.94
C ARG A 109 5.63 -10.73 -0.54
N LYS A 110 4.45 -11.18 -1.00
CA LYS A 110 4.00 -11.16 -2.41
C LYS A 110 3.10 -9.97 -2.76
N VAL A 111 2.70 -9.16 -1.78
CA VAL A 111 1.61 -8.17 -1.93
C VAL A 111 1.90 -6.89 -1.14
N TYR A 112 1.55 -5.74 -1.73
CA TYR A 112 1.62 -4.41 -1.13
C TYR A 112 0.84 -4.30 0.18
N ARG A 113 1.38 -3.55 1.15
CA ARG A 113 0.79 -3.32 2.47
C ARG A 113 0.70 -1.84 2.74
N LYS A 114 -0.51 -1.33 2.92
CA LYS A 114 -0.77 0.04 3.36
C LYS A 114 -0.73 0.09 4.88
N ASN A 115 0.08 1.00 5.44
CA ASN A 115 0.03 1.28 6.86
C ASN A 115 -1.35 1.87 7.19
N MET A 116 -2.03 1.27 8.16
CA MET A 116 -3.38 1.68 8.54
C MET A 116 -3.57 1.36 10.01
N SER A 117 -3.93 2.38 10.78
CA SER A 117 -4.31 2.24 12.18
C SER A 117 -5.82 2.44 12.31
N ALA A 118 -6.54 1.35 12.50
CA ALA A 118 -7.99 1.35 12.66
C ALA A 118 -8.41 0.18 13.57
N PRO A 119 -9.49 0.35 14.35
CA PRO A 119 -9.97 -0.69 15.24
C PRO A 119 -10.67 -1.83 14.47
N GLY A 120 -10.64 -3.03 15.06
CA GLY A 120 -11.41 -4.18 14.62
C GLY A 120 -11.51 -5.23 15.73
N LYS A 121 -12.13 -6.37 15.44
CA LYS A 121 -12.32 -7.47 16.40
C LYS A 121 -11.88 -8.80 15.82
N ILE A 122 -11.31 -9.64 16.66
CA ILE A 122 -10.92 -11.01 16.30
C ILE A 122 -11.35 -11.97 17.40
N LEU A 123 -11.88 -13.13 17.03
CA LEU A 123 -12.22 -14.18 17.98
C LEU A 123 -10.96 -14.98 18.31
N LEU A 124 -10.52 -15.02 19.57
CA LEU A 124 -9.37 -15.83 20.00
C LEU A 124 -9.71 -16.48 21.33
N ASN A 125 -9.38 -17.77 21.49
CA ASN A 125 -9.71 -18.54 22.69
C ASN A 125 -11.21 -18.46 23.07
N GLY A 126 -12.10 -18.35 22.08
CA GLY A 126 -13.55 -18.27 22.27
C GLY A 126 -14.09 -16.91 22.74
N VAL A 127 -13.26 -15.88 22.79
CA VAL A 127 -13.65 -14.50 23.18
C VAL A 127 -13.25 -13.52 22.10
N TYR A 128 -14.09 -12.50 21.85
CA TYR A 128 -13.74 -11.42 20.94
C TYR A 128 -12.79 -10.43 21.62
N HIS A 129 -11.69 -10.13 20.94
CA HIS A 129 -10.68 -9.17 21.36
C HIS A 129 -10.65 -8.01 20.39
N GLU A 130 -10.55 -6.80 20.93
CA GLU A 130 -10.31 -5.61 20.12
C GLU A 130 -8.84 -5.55 19.68
N PHE A 131 -8.63 -5.26 18.41
CA PHE A 131 -7.31 -5.02 17.86
C PHE A 131 -7.23 -3.65 17.20
N THR A 132 -6.01 -3.16 17.03
CA THR A 132 -5.68 -2.05 16.13
C THR A 132 -4.87 -2.59 14.96
N THR A 133 -5.28 -2.31 13.72
CA THR A 133 -4.47 -2.67 12.55
C THR A 133 -3.14 -1.92 12.58
N VAL A 134 -2.09 -2.55 12.05
CA VAL A 134 -0.78 -1.91 11.80
C VAL A 134 -0.63 -1.68 10.30
N ASN A 135 -0.91 -2.71 9.50
CA ASN A 135 -0.97 -2.62 8.05
C ASN A 135 -1.96 -3.62 7.46
N VAL A 136 -2.38 -3.34 6.24
CA VAL A 136 -3.37 -4.13 5.49
C VAL A 136 -2.86 -4.36 4.07
N SER A 137 -3.00 -5.58 3.57
CA SER A 137 -2.81 -5.93 2.16
C SER A 137 -4.06 -6.59 1.59
N VAL A 138 -4.05 -6.93 0.31
CA VAL A 138 -5.13 -7.74 -0.29
C VAL A 138 -5.13 -9.19 0.18
N ASP A 139 -4.02 -9.64 0.77
CA ASP A 139 -3.82 -11.02 1.25
C ASP A 139 -3.97 -11.16 2.78
N GLY A 140 -3.96 -10.07 3.54
CA GLY A 140 -4.06 -10.16 4.99
C GLY A 140 -3.86 -8.87 5.76
N LEU A 141 -3.69 -9.03 7.07
CA LEU A 141 -3.61 -7.96 8.05
C LEU A 141 -2.39 -8.17 8.95
N MET A 142 -1.82 -7.09 9.44
CA MET A 142 -1.06 -7.11 10.68
C MET A 142 -1.86 -6.36 11.72
N ILE A 143 -2.06 -6.95 12.89
CA ILE A 143 -2.83 -6.36 13.97
C ILE A 143 -2.04 -6.36 15.27
N ASN A 144 -2.34 -5.40 16.13
CA ASN A 144 -1.84 -5.30 17.48
C ASN A 144 -3.00 -5.45 18.47
N LEU A 145 -2.85 -6.37 19.41
CA LEU A 145 -3.74 -6.57 20.55
C LEU A 145 -3.10 -5.92 21.77
N ALA A 146 -3.89 -5.20 22.57
CA ALA A 146 -3.41 -4.59 23.82
C ALA A 146 -3.01 -5.63 24.87
N GLU A 147 -3.57 -6.84 24.77
CA GLU A 147 -3.37 -7.93 25.73
C GLU A 147 -2.37 -8.97 25.22
N SER A 148 -1.75 -9.69 26.16
CA SER A 148 -0.90 -10.85 25.88
C SER A 148 -1.77 -12.09 25.70
N ILE A 149 -2.06 -12.44 24.46
CA ILE A 149 -2.90 -13.57 24.10
C ILE A 149 -2.01 -14.65 23.49
N ALA A 150 -2.03 -15.84 24.07
CA ALA A 150 -1.38 -17.00 23.48
C ALA A 150 -2.22 -17.49 22.29
N VAL A 151 -1.61 -17.52 21.12
CA VAL A 151 -2.24 -17.92 19.85
C VAL A 151 -1.22 -18.75 19.07
N GLU A 152 -1.65 -19.83 18.44
CA GLU A 152 -0.77 -20.69 17.66
C GLU A 152 -0.74 -20.28 16.18
N ALA A 153 0.45 -20.30 15.58
CA ALA A 153 0.56 -20.14 14.14
C ALA A 153 -0.14 -21.31 13.44
N GLY A 154 -1.04 -21.00 12.53
CA GLY A 154 -1.89 -21.96 11.84
C GLY A 154 -3.36 -21.90 12.24
N GLU A 155 -3.67 -21.32 13.40
CA GLU A 155 -5.05 -21.16 13.89
C GLU A 155 -5.89 -20.38 12.87
N ILE A 156 -7.09 -20.90 12.57
CA ILE A 156 -8.08 -20.23 11.72
C ILE A 156 -9.20 -19.76 12.63
N THR A 157 -9.53 -18.48 12.52
CA THR A 157 -10.58 -17.85 13.32
C THR A 157 -11.33 -16.81 12.50
N VAL A 158 -12.30 -16.13 13.12
CA VAL A 158 -13.09 -15.07 12.49
C VAL A 158 -12.64 -13.69 12.95
N PHE A 159 -12.79 -12.72 12.06
CA PHE A 159 -12.50 -11.30 12.33
C PHE A 159 -13.58 -10.40 11.76
N GLU A 160 -13.66 -9.20 12.32
CA GLU A 160 -14.52 -8.10 11.86
C GLU A 160 -13.65 -6.84 11.77
N PHE A 161 -13.66 -6.18 10.61
CA PHE A 161 -12.93 -4.95 10.36
C PHE A 161 -13.80 -3.94 9.59
N GLU A 162 -14.59 -3.20 10.35
CA GLU A 162 -15.60 -2.27 9.85
C GLU A 162 -15.04 -1.19 8.92
N ARG A 163 -13.82 -0.69 9.16
CA ARG A 163 -13.20 0.37 8.36
C ARG A 163 -13.15 0.02 6.87
N LEU A 164 -12.90 -1.25 6.56
CA LEU A 164 -12.89 -1.77 5.19
C LEU A 164 -14.15 -2.61 4.89
N GLY A 165 -15.07 -2.69 5.85
CA GLY A 165 -16.25 -3.52 5.82
C GLY A 165 -15.92 -4.99 5.58
N LEU A 166 -14.81 -5.49 6.13
CA LEU A 166 -14.37 -6.86 5.96
C LEU A 166 -14.80 -7.70 7.16
N GLU A 167 -15.26 -8.90 6.89
CA GLU A 167 -15.48 -9.94 7.88
C GLU A 167 -15.31 -11.31 7.22
N GLY A 168 -14.99 -12.32 8.02
CA GLY A 168 -14.83 -13.69 7.55
C GLY A 168 -13.74 -14.45 8.29
N GLU A 169 -13.21 -15.47 7.63
CA GLU A 169 -12.17 -16.37 8.17
C GLU A 169 -10.77 -15.85 7.86
N ILE A 170 -9.93 -15.90 8.88
CA ILE A 170 -8.54 -15.46 8.82
C ILE A 170 -7.64 -16.46 9.54
N LYS A 171 -6.44 -16.67 8.99
CA LYS A 171 -5.44 -17.58 9.52
C LYS A 171 -4.31 -16.80 10.19
N VAL A 172 -3.93 -17.22 11.39
CA VAL A 172 -2.75 -16.71 12.10
C VAL A 172 -1.50 -17.28 11.44
N MET A 173 -0.65 -16.42 10.92
CA MET A 173 0.60 -16.81 10.25
C MET A 173 1.79 -16.78 11.19
N TRP A 174 1.78 -15.86 12.15
CA TRP A 174 2.78 -15.72 13.21
C TRP A 174 2.23 -14.82 14.32
N SER A 175 2.82 -14.95 15.50
CA SER A 175 2.54 -14.13 16.68
C SER A 175 3.83 -13.70 17.35
N GLU A 176 3.90 -12.46 17.80
CA GLU A 176 5.04 -11.90 18.53
C GLU A 176 4.54 -11.09 19.73
N ARG A 177 5.26 -11.14 20.84
CA ARG A 177 4.96 -10.29 22.00
C ARG A 177 5.55 -8.90 21.79
N THR A 178 4.76 -7.86 22.05
CA THR A 178 5.26 -6.48 22.00
C THR A 178 5.96 -6.11 23.30
N ALA A 179 6.78 -5.05 23.25
CA ALA A 179 7.48 -4.52 24.42
C ALA A 179 6.50 -4.08 25.53
N ASP A 180 5.30 -3.65 25.15
CA ASP A 180 4.26 -3.14 26.06
C ASP A 180 3.33 -4.25 26.58
N SER A 181 3.77 -5.52 26.54
CA SER A 181 2.99 -6.69 26.96
C SER A 181 1.74 -7.00 26.11
N GLY A 182 1.62 -6.41 24.92
CA GLY A 182 0.60 -6.75 23.94
C GLY A 182 1.02 -7.90 23.01
N THR A 183 0.18 -8.20 22.02
CA THR A 183 0.43 -9.26 21.03
C THR A 183 0.31 -8.70 19.62
N LEU A 184 1.38 -8.84 18.84
CA LEU A 184 1.38 -8.54 17.41
C LEU A 184 1.11 -9.81 16.63
N LEU A 185 0.14 -9.78 15.72
CA LEU A 185 -0.24 -10.91 14.89
C LEU A 185 -0.10 -10.56 13.41
N GLY A 186 0.46 -11.49 12.65
CA GLY A 186 0.35 -11.49 11.20
C GLY A 186 -0.73 -12.46 10.77
N LEU A 187 -1.68 -11.97 9.99
CA LEU A 187 -2.89 -12.69 9.60
C LEU A 187 -3.01 -12.78 8.07
N GLN A 188 -3.57 -13.88 7.58
CA GLN A 188 -3.84 -14.11 6.15
C GLN A 188 -5.33 -14.40 5.95
N TYR A 189 -5.97 -13.71 5.00
CA TYR A 189 -7.36 -13.99 4.67
C TYR A 189 -7.53 -15.40 4.09
N MET A 190 -8.52 -16.15 4.58
CA MET A 190 -8.87 -17.47 4.06
C MET A 190 -10.15 -17.37 3.23
N HIS A 191 -11.21 -16.81 3.83
CA HIS A 191 -12.48 -16.54 3.18
C HIS A 191 -13.00 -15.20 3.68
N MET A 192 -13.38 -14.31 2.78
CA MET A 192 -13.96 -13.00 3.12
C MET A 192 -15.35 -12.91 2.51
N GLU A 193 -16.30 -12.32 3.25
CA GLU A 193 -17.63 -12.05 2.69
C GLU A 193 -17.60 -11.02 1.55
N LYS A 194 -16.59 -10.14 1.55
CA LYS A 194 -16.32 -9.22 0.44
C LYS A 194 -15.07 -9.62 -0.32
N THR A 195 -15.24 -9.85 -1.63
CA THR A 195 -14.15 -10.13 -2.56
C THR A 195 -13.38 -8.87 -2.97
N ALA A 196 -13.91 -7.68 -2.66
CA ALA A 196 -13.33 -6.37 -2.97
C ALA A 196 -12.95 -5.61 -1.68
N ILE A 197 -11.66 -5.40 -1.44
CA ILE A 197 -11.14 -4.56 -0.35
C ILE A 197 -10.96 -3.15 -0.89
N LYS A 198 -11.84 -2.22 -0.51
CA LYS A 198 -11.70 -0.80 -0.84
C LYS A 198 -10.53 -0.19 -0.05
N GLY A 199 -9.91 0.87 -0.55
CA GLY A 199 -8.85 1.56 0.21
C GLY A 199 -7.45 0.96 0.12
N ILE A 200 -7.33 -0.24 -0.49
CA ILE A 200 -6.09 -1.03 -0.60
C ILE A 200 -5.82 -1.34 -2.08
N PRO A 201 -4.65 -0.95 -2.63
CA PRO A 201 -4.31 -1.18 -4.03
C PRO A 201 -4.31 -2.67 -4.40
N ARG A 202 -4.86 -2.99 -5.56
CA ARG A 202 -4.88 -4.34 -6.14
C ARG A 202 -3.94 -4.35 -7.32
N PHE A 203 -2.66 -4.43 -7.01
CA PHE A 203 -1.66 -4.63 -8.04
C PHE A 203 -1.82 -6.03 -8.65
N GLU A 204 -2.66 -6.13 -9.69
CA GLU A 204 -2.83 -7.35 -10.48
C GLU A 204 -1.51 -7.72 -11.17
N ARG A 205 -1.31 -9.03 -11.38
CA ARG A 205 -0.13 -9.60 -12.03
C ARG A 205 -0.30 -9.71 -13.53
#